data_AF-A0A158BU82-F1
#
_entry.id   AF-A0A158BU82-F1
#
_cell.length_a   1.000
_cell.length_b   1.000
_cell.length_c   1.000
_cell.angle_alpha   90.00
_cell.angle_beta   90.00
_cell.angle_gamma   90.00
#
_symmetry.space_group_name_H-M   'P 1'
#
loop_
_entity.id
_entity.type
_entity.pdbx_description
1 polymer ?
#
loop_
_entity_poly.entity_id
_entity_poly.type
_entity_poly.pdbx_seq_one_letter_code
_entity_poly.pdbx_strand_id
1 'polypeptide(L)'
;MQKAANGFVLGRCMTGTVIVGSYHVALGPIFWESFREPNGVRHHGLTSGGDRAHRFKHDSNDLDAFASGIFERNAALESDSDLVRLPARADVSASAFAEWVATTVWMEVSVGPTPVFLCSFDGYIDRSSQWTRDLSAAHRFSASTGWGGCDRTSSGFRGT
;
A
#
# COMPACT_ATOMS: atom_id res chain seq x y z
N MET A 1 -37.23 -3.17 -4.86
CA MET A 1 -35.99 -3.29 -5.64
C MET A 1 -35.16 -2.02 -5.44
N GLN A 2 -34.10 -2.06 -4.64
CA GLN A 2 -33.14 -0.96 -4.54
C GLN A 2 -32.34 -0.90 -5.84
N LYS A 3 -32.31 0.26 -6.49
CA LYS A 3 -31.49 0.52 -7.67
C LYS A 3 -30.03 0.46 -7.21
N ALA A 4 -29.22 -0.44 -7.78
CA ALA A 4 -27.80 -0.47 -7.49
C ALA A 4 -27.23 0.93 -7.79
N ALA A 5 -26.69 1.60 -6.77
CA ALA A 5 -25.96 2.83 -6.98
C ALA A 5 -24.70 2.46 -7.77
N ASN A 6 -24.69 2.79 -9.06
CA ASN A 6 -23.52 2.63 -9.91
C ASN A 6 -22.47 3.64 -9.44
N GLY A 7 -21.66 3.26 -8.47
CA GLY A 7 -20.54 4.07 -8.01
C GLY A 7 -19.50 4.16 -9.13
N PHE A 8 -19.16 5.38 -9.53
CA PHE A 8 -18.04 5.61 -10.45
C PHE A 8 -16.77 5.81 -9.61
N VAL A 9 -15.68 5.15 -9.99
CA VAL A 9 -14.37 5.32 -9.36
C VAL A 9 -13.42 5.90 -10.41
N LEU A 10 -12.77 7.02 -10.07
CA LEU A 10 -11.77 7.61 -10.94
C LEU A 10 -10.43 6.91 -10.75
N GLY A 11 -9.87 6.39 -11.83
CA GLY A 11 -8.53 5.79 -11.87
C GLY A 11 -7.49 6.73 -12.47
N ARG A 12 -6.28 6.74 -11.89
CA ARG A 12 -5.08 7.34 -12.46
C ARG A 12 -4.01 6.26 -12.61
N CYS A 13 -3.33 6.24 -13.75
CA CYS A 13 -2.12 5.44 -13.93
C CYS A 13 -0.90 6.21 -13.41
N MET A 14 -0.16 5.60 -12.48
CA MET A 14 1.15 6.08 -12.05
C MET A 14 2.22 5.39 -12.89
N THR A 15 3.02 6.17 -13.64
CA THR A 15 4.23 5.71 -14.32
C THR A 15 5.46 5.91 -13.43
N GLY A 16 6.53 5.14 -13.66
CA GLY A 16 7.78 5.29 -12.90
C GLY A 16 7.72 4.74 -11.48
N THR A 17 6.96 3.66 -11.25
CA THR A 17 6.97 2.94 -9.98
C THR A 17 7.91 1.74 -10.06
N VAL A 18 8.64 1.48 -8.98
CA VAL A 18 9.50 0.30 -8.83
C VAL A 18 8.99 -0.55 -7.67
N ILE A 19 9.25 -1.85 -7.72
CA ILE A 19 9.18 -2.73 -6.54
C ILE A 19 10.59 -3.11 -6.13
N VAL A 20 10.78 -3.44 -4.87
CA VAL A 20 12.07 -3.92 -4.37
C VAL A 20 11.96 -5.39 -4.05
N GLY A 21 12.90 -6.18 -4.59
CA GLY A 21 12.93 -7.61 -4.38
C GLY A 21 14.31 -8.23 -4.53
N SER A 22 14.41 -9.49 -4.11
CA SER A 22 15.60 -10.33 -4.24
C SER A 22 15.18 -11.76 -4.57
N TYR A 23 16.11 -12.58 -5.04
CA TYR A 23 15.83 -13.98 -5.41
C TYR A 23 16.50 -14.92 -4.41
N HIS A 24 15.70 -15.67 -3.66
CA HIS A 24 16.19 -16.71 -2.77
C HIS A 24 16.18 -18.05 -3.49
N VAL A 25 17.28 -18.81 -3.45
CA VAL A 25 17.44 -20.05 -4.23
C VAL A 25 16.34 -21.09 -3.97
N ALA A 26 15.87 -21.20 -2.72
CA ALA A 26 14.84 -22.18 -2.34
C ALA A 26 13.41 -21.62 -2.34
N LEU A 27 13.24 -20.31 -2.21
CA LEU A 27 11.90 -19.69 -2.06
C LEU A 27 11.46 -18.97 -3.34
N GLY A 28 12.37 -18.78 -4.28
CA GLY A 28 12.15 -17.96 -5.47
C GLY A 28 12.19 -16.46 -5.13
N PRO A 29 11.42 -15.63 -5.88
CA PRO A 29 11.44 -14.19 -5.69
C PRO A 29 10.73 -13.78 -4.39
N ILE A 30 11.40 -12.90 -3.64
CA ILE A 30 10.89 -12.28 -2.43
C ILE A 30 10.87 -10.77 -2.63
N PHE A 31 9.77 -10.14 -2.25
CA PHE A 31 9.53 -8.72 -2.42
C PHE A 31 9.26 -8.05 -1.08
N TRP A 32 9.57 -6.77 -0.98
CA TRP A 32 9.15 -5.95 0.15
C TRP A 32 7.65 -5.70 0.07
N GLU A 33 6.94 -5.88 1.18
CA GLU A 33 5.51 -5.66 1.30
C GLU A 33 5.23 -4.53 2.30
N SER A 34 4.17 -3.75 2.05
CA SER A 34 3.60 -2.88 3.08
C SER A 34 2.09 -2.89 3.01
N PHE A 35 1.46 -3.14 4.16
CA PHE A 35 0.02 -3.10 4.32
C PHE A 35 -0.34 -2.26 5.55
N ARG A 36 -1.60 -1.86 5.62
CA ARG A 36 -2.12 -1.11 6.77
C ARG A 36 -2.89 -2.05 7.66
N GLU A 37 -2.53 -2.09 8.93
CA GLU A 37 -3.25 -2.84 9.95
C GLU A 37 -4.60 -2.17 10.29
N PRO A 38 -5.55 -2.89 10.93
CA PRO A 38 -6.83 -2.34 11.35
C PRO A 38 -6.71 -1.13 12.30
N ASN A 39 -5.62 -1.04 13.07
CA ASN A 39 -5.29 0.08 13.96
C ASN A 39 -4.73 1.31 13.21
N GLY A 40 -4.58 1.25 11.88
CA GLY A 40 -4.06 2.33 11.05
C GLY A 40 -2.54 2.37 10.92
N VAL A 41 -1.80 1.55 11.66
CA VAL A 41 -0.34 1.42 11.59
C VAL A 41 0.06 0.79 10.26
N ARG A 42 1.13 1.31 9.66
CA ARG A 42 1.71 0.75 8.45
C ARG A 42 2.72 -0.32 8.84
N HIS A 43 2.47 -1.54 8.38
CA HIS A 43 3.37 -2.67 8.54
C HIS A 43 4.33 -2.74 7.36
N HIS A 44 5.57 -3.15 7.63
CA HIS A 44 6.63 -3.42 6.66
C HIS A 44 7.01 -4.88 6.79
N GLY A 45 6.97 -5.61 5.68
CA GLY A 45 7.15 -7.06 5.69
C GLY A 45 7.71 -7.59 4.38
N LEU A 46 7.61 -8.90 4.21
CA LEU A 46 8.13 -9.63 3.07
C LEU A 46 7.04 -10.51 2.46
N THR A 47 7.09 -10.69 1.14
CA THR A 47 6.11 -11.50 0.42
C THR A 47 6.72 -12.22 -0.76
N SER A 48 6.12 -13.35 -1.15
CA SER A 48 6.40 -14.03 -2.42
C SER A 48 5.46 -13.60 -3.54
N GLY A 49 4.41 -12.82 -3.23
CA GLY A 49 3.45 -12.32 -4.22
C GLY A 49 3.88 -10.96 -4.77
N GLY A 50 4.31 -10.91 -6.04
CA GLY A 50 4.74 -9.66 -6.69
C GLY A 50 3.62 -8.61 -6.84
N ASP A 51 2.35 -9.03 -6.80
CA ASP A 51 1.18 -8.17 -6.76
C ASP A 51 1.03 -7.43 -5.43
N ARG A 52 1.49 -8.04 -4.33
CA ARG A 52 1.50 -7.50 -2.97
C ARG A 52 2.73 -6.64 -2.66
N ALA A 53 3.72 -6.65 -3.55
CA ALA A 53 4.93 -5.88 -3.37
C ALA A 53 4.62 -4.39 -3.21
N HIS A 54 5.30 -3.76 -2.25
CA HIS A 54 5.25 -2.32 -2.08
C HIS A 54 5.82 -1.67 -3.34
N ARG A 55 5.05 -0.72 -3.89
CA ARG A 55 5.49 0.03 -5.07
C ARG A 55 5.91 1.42 -4.65
N PHE A 56 7.19 1.63 -4.77
CA PHE A 56 7.95 2.81 -4.50
C PHE A 56 7.87 3.78 -5.69
N LYS A 57 8.02 5.07 -5.43
CA LYS A 57 8.13 6.09 -6.49
C LYS A 57 9.60 6.27 -6.80
N HIS A 58 10.01 6.15 -8.06
CA HIS A 58 11.42 6.25 -8.44
C HIS A 58 12.09 7.52 -7.88
N ASP A 59 13.35 7.39 -7.44
CA ASP A 59 14.21 8.46 -6.90
C ASP A 59 13.70 9.21 -5.64
N SER A 60 12.76 8.64 -4.89
CA SER A 60 12.17 9.35 -3.73
C SER A 60 11.94 8.50 -2.48
N ASN A 61 12.51 7.30 -2.42
CA ASN A 61 12.26 6.36 -1.32
C ASN A 61 13.47 6.23 -0.41
N ASP A 62 13.19 6.23 0.89
CA ASP A 62 14.15 5.85 1.91
C ASP A 62 14.09 4.32 2.11
N LEU A 63 14.90 3.61 1.32
CA LEU A 63 14.92 2.14 1.33
C LEU A 63 15.53 1.60 2.62
N ASP A 64 16.47 2.33 3.23
CA ASP A 64 17.15 1.92 4.47
C ASP A 64 16.18 1.99 5.65
N ALA A 65 15.36 3.04 5.74
CA ALA A 65 14.29 3.12 6.73
C ALA A 65 13.26 1.99 6.56
N PHE A 66 12.91 1.64 5.31
CA PHE A 66 11.99 0.54 5.04
C PHE A 66 12.58 -0.81 5.47
N ALA A 67 13.85 -1.07 5.14
CA ALA A 67 14.56 -2.30 5.52
C ALA A 67 14.63 -2.45 7.05
N SER A 68 14.95 -1.36 7.77
CA SER A 68 14.96 -1.34 9.23
C SER A 68 13.57 -1.66 9.81
N GLY A 69 12.52 -1.07 9.21
CA GLY A 69 11.13 -1.34 9.59
C GLY A 69 10.69 -2.80 9.41
N ILE A 70 11.26 -3.54 8.44
CA ILE A 70 11.00 -4.97 8.28
C ILE A 70 11.48 -5.72 9.53
N PHE A 71 12.73 -5.53 9.95
CA PHE A 71 13.28 -6.24 11.10
C PHE A 71 12.61 -5.85 12.42
N GLU A 72 12.39 -4.55 12.66
CA GLU A 72 11.74 -4.08 13.89
C GLU A 72 10.35 -4.66 14.08
N ARG A 73 9.53 -4.69 13.02
CA ARG A 73 8.15 -5.20 13.10
C ARG A 73 8.09 -6.70 13.16
N ASN A 74 8.94 -7.39 12.39
CA ASN A 74 8.97 -8.84 12.38
C ASN A 74 9.58 -9.43 13.65
N ALA A 75 10.43 -8.68 14.38
CA ALA A 75 10.90 -9.07 15.71
C ALA A 75 9.76 -9.04 16.74
N ALA A 76 8.82 -8.09 16.64
CA ALA A 76 7.71 -7.99 17.58
C ALA A 76 6.62 -9.07 17.39
N LEU A 77 6.59 -9.72 16.21
CA LEU A 77 5.53 -10.66 15.83
C LEU A 77 5.96 -12.13 15.96
N GLU A 78 7.15 -12.43 16.50
CA GLU A 78 7.85 -13.73 16.63
C GLU A 78 7.22 -14.99 15.99
N SER A 79 5.98 -15.36 16.31
CA SER A 79 5.29 -16.55 15.76
C SER A 79 4.52 -16.32 14.44
N ASP A 80 4.11 -15.09 14.12
CA ASP A 80 3.36 -14.72 12.90
C ASP A 80 4.18 -13.84 11.93
N SER A 81 5.47 -13.69 12.23
CA SER A 81 6.45 -12.94 11.44
C SER A 81 6.66 -13.54 10.05
N ASP A 82 6.83 -12.69 9.04
CA ASP A 82 7.18 -13.09 7.68
C ASP A 82 8.54 -13.81 7.64
N LEU A 83 9.44 -13.46 8.58
CA LEU A 83 10.75 -14.11 8.75
C LEU A 83 10.64 -15.56 9.25
N VAL A 84 9.47 -15.97 9.75
CA VAL A 84 9.19 -17.35 10.18
C VAL A 84 8.33 -18.07 9.15
N ARG A 85 7.25 -17.42 8.68
CA ARG A 85 6.23 -18.04 7.82
C ARG A 85 6.70 -18.31 6.39
N LEU A 86 7.49 -17.41 5.80
CA LEU A 86 8.00 -17.60 4.45
C LEU A 86 8.99 -18.77 4.36
N PRO A 87 10.07 -18.81 5.16
CA PRO A 87 11.09 -19.85 5.02
C PRO A 87 10.59 -21.24 5.42
N ALA A 88 9.59 -21.34 6.32
CA ALA A 88 8.95 -22.60 6.69
C ALA A 88 8.35 -23.35 5.48
N ARG A 89 7.99 -22.65 4.39
CA ARG A 89 7.44 -23.28 3.18
C ARG A 89 8.47 -24.08 2.37
N ALA A 90 9.76 -23.80 2.59
CA ALA A 90 10.87 -24.45 1.90
C ALA A 90 11.85 -25.11 2.88
N ASP A 91 11.41 -25.40 4.11
CA ASP A 91 12.23 -26.01 5.17
C ASP A 91 13.54 -25.24 5.46
N VAL A 92 13.49 -23.92 5.32
CA VAL A 92 14.60 -23.02 5.68
C VAL A 92 14.39 -22.55 7.11
N SER A 93 15.45 -22.52 7.92
CA SER A 93 15.35 -22.00 9.27
C SER A 93 15.09 -20.49 9.27
N ALA A 94 14.29 -20.01 10.23
CA ALA A 94 13.99 -18.58 10.36
C ALA A 94 15.27 -17.74 10.57
N SER A 95 16.26 -18.26 11.29
CA SER A 95 17.54 -17.58 11.51
C SER A 95 18.36 -17.45 10.24
N ALA A 96 18.49 -18.52 9.44
CA ALA A 96 19.21 -18.48 8.17
C ALA A 96 18.52 -17.55 7.17
N PHE A 97 17.18 -17.54 7.17
CA PHE A 97 16.43 -16.62 6.33
C PHE A 97 16.60 -15.17 6.77
N ALA A 98 16.55 -14.87 8.07
CA ALA A 98 16.79 -13.52 8.58
C ALA A 98 18.20 -13.01 8.24
N GLU A 99 19.23 -13.87 8.37
CA GLU A 99 20.59 -13.56 7.94
C GLU A 99 20.67 -13.29 6.44
N TRP A 100 20.00 -14.11 5.62
CA TRP A 100 19.90 -13.86 4.18
C TRP A 100 19.21 -12.53 3.87
N VAL A 101 18.08 -12.21 4.51
CA VAL A 101 17.37 -10.92 4.32
C VAL A 101 18.29 -9.74 4.63
N ALA A 102 19.14 -9.86 5.66
CA ALA A 102 20.06 -8.81 6.09
C ALA A 102 21.27 -8.63 5.16
N THR A 103 21.69 -9.68 4.45
CA THR A 103 22.94 -9.71 3.68
C THR A 103 22.73 -9.75 2.17
N THR A 104 21.52 -10.09 1.71
CA THR A 104 21.20 -10.17 0.29
C THR A 104 21.15 -8.80 -0.37
N VAL A 105 21.40 -8.78 -1.68
CA VAL A 105 21.22 -7.57 -2.49
C VAL A 105 19.73 -7.43 -2.81
N TRP A 106 19.17 -6.28 -2.46
CA TRP A 106 17.83 -5.86 -2.82
C TRP A 106 17.88 -4.98 -4.06
N MET A 107 17.09 -5.33 -5.07
CA MET A 107 17.10 -4.65 -6.37
C MET A 107 15.76 -3.98 -6.64
N GLU A 108 15.82 -2.77 -7.19
CA GLU A 108 14.67 -2.11 -7.78
C GLU A 108 14.32 -2.75 -9.13
N VAL A 109 13.06 -3.14 -9.27
CA VAL A 109 12.51 -3.68 -10.50
C VAL A 109 11.40 -2.76 -10.99
N SER A 110 11.58 -2.20 -12.18
CA SER A 110 10.55 -1.39 -12.84
C SER A 110 9.30 -2.22 -13.06
N VAL A 111 8.18 -1.73 -12.54
CA VAL A 111 6.87 -2.34 -12.78
C VAL A 111 6.04 -1.43 -13.66
N GLY A 112 5.23 -2.07 -14.53
CA GLY A 112 4.30 -1.36 -15.39
C GLY A 112 3.35 -0.44 -14.61
N PRO A 113 2.69 0.50 -15.31
CA PRO A 113 1.88 1.53 -14.69
C PRO A 113 0.84 0.92 -13.73
N THR A 114 0.75 1.49 -12.53
CA THR A 114 -0.17 1.01 -11.50
C THR A 114 -1.41 1.88 -11.47
N PRO A 115 -2.63 1.33 -11.53
CA PRO A 115 -3.83 2.10 -11.27
C PRO A 115 -3.91 2.48 -9.78
N VAL A 116 -4.19 3.74 -9.51
CA VAL A 116 -4.65 4.24 -8.22
C VAL A 116 -6.02 4.86 -8.40
N PHE A 117 -6.86 4.75 -7.38
CA PHE A 117 -8.25 5.14 -7.38
C PHE A 117 -8.46 6.30 -6.40
N LEU A 118 -9.25 7.28 -6.80
CA LEU A 118 -9.56 8.43 -5.93
C LEU A 118 -10.37 7.97 -4.72
N CYS A 119 -9.93 8.33 -3.52
CA CYS A 119 -10.62 7.98 -2.28
C CYS A 119 -11.91 8.78 -2.10
N SER A 120 -11.92 10.08 -2.36
CA SER A 120 -13.12 10.92 -2.23
C SER A 120 -13.12 12.02 -3.28
N PHE A 121 -14.30 12.46 -3.71
CA PHE A 121 -14.45 13.52 -4.70
C PHE A 121 -15.43 14.59 -4.20
N ASP A 122 -14.90 15.76 -3.85
CA ASP A 122 -15.67 16.89 -3.31
C ASP A 122 -15.93 17.97 -4.39
N GLY A 123 -15.97 17.56 -5.67
CA GLY A 123 -16.25 18.45 -6.80
C GLY A 123 -15.01 18.98 -7.54
N TYR A 124 -13.79 18.74 -7.03
CA TYR A 124 -12.53 19.04 -7.72
C TYR A 124 -11.43 18.06 -7.33
N ILE A 125 -10.40 17.94 -8.18
CA ILE A 125 -9.22 17.10 -7.94
C ILE A 125 -8.01 18.02 -7.95
N ASP A 126 -7.25 18.00 -6.86
CA ASP A 126 -6.03 18.76 -6.71
C ASP A 126 -4.86 17.87 -6.27
N ARG A 127 -3.73 18.49 -5.92
CA ARG A 127 -2.53 17.76 -5.47
C ARG A 127 -2.70 17.10 -4.10
N SER A 128 -3.67 17.50 -3.30
CA SER A 128 -3.93 16.99 -1.96
C SER A 128 -4.98 15.87 -1.93
N SER A 129 -5.64 15.63 -3.07
CA SER A 129 -6.63 14.57 -3.23
C SER A 129 -6.06 13.22 -2.81
N GLN A 130 -6.80 12.48 -1.99
CA GLN A 130 -6.36 11.19 -1.46
C GLN A 130 -6.60 10.08 -2.49
N TRP A 131 -5.60 9.24 -2.73
CA TRP A 131 -5.68 8.10 -3.66
C TRP A 131 -5.37 6.79 -2.93
N THR A 132 -6.04 5.72 -3.35
CA THR A 132 -5.87 4.36 -2.82
C THR A 132 -5.62 3.37 -3.95
N ARG A 133 -4.97 2.24 -3.65
CA ARG A 133 -4.92 1.11 -4.58
C ARG A 133 -6.06 0.11 -4.37
N ASP A 134 -6.76 0.23 -3.25
CA ASP A 134 -7.91 -0.61 -2.93
C ASP A 134 -9.16 -0.06 -3.62
N LEU A 135 -9.55 -0.74 -4.71
CA LEU A 135 -10.77 -0.44 -5.46
C LEU A 135 -12.02 -0.52 -4.59
N SER A 136 -12.07 -1.45 -3.63
CA SER A 136 -13.21 -1.60 -2.73
C SER A 136 -13.30 -0.43 -1.76
N ALA A 137 -12.17 0.03 -1.22
CA ALA A 137 -12.12 1.24 -0.41
C ALA A 137 -12.59 2.47 -1.21
N ALA A 138 -12.09 2.65 -2.43
CA ALA A 138 -12.52 3.75 -3.30
C ALA A 138 -14.03 3.68 -3.62
N HIS A 139 -14.56 2.48 -3.84
CA HIS A 139 -15.97 2.28 -4.11
C HIS A 139 -16.86 2.54 -2.89
N ARG A 140 -16.39 2.28 -1.66
CA ARG A 140 -17.15 2.60 -0.44
C ARG A 140 -17.41 4.09 -0.31
N PHE A 141 -16.42 4.92 -0.64
CA PHE A 141 -16.57 6.36 -0.57
C PHE A 141 -17.42 6.92 -1.72
N SER A 142 -17.28 6.38 -2.94
CA SER A 142 -18.14 6.79 -4.06
C SER A 142 -19.61 6.38 -3.87
N ALA A 143 -19.86 5.30 -3.12
CA ALA A 143 -21.19 4.83 -2.75
C ALA A 143 -21.72 5.44 -1.45
N SER A 144 -20.89 6.17 -0.68
CA SER A 144 -21.36 6.85 0.53
C SER A 144 -22.28 8.00 0.11
N THR A 145 -23.59 7.80 0.32
CA THR A 145 -24.63 8.79 0.05
C THR A 145 -24.62 9.96 1.05
N GLY A 146 -23.46 10.29 1.60
CA GLY A 146 -23.22 11.48 2.39
C GLY A 146 -23.06 12.73 1.52
N TRP A 147 -24.00 12.98 0.60
CA TRP A 147 -24.29 14.35 0.17
C TRP A 147 -25.04 15.05 1.32
N GLY A 148 -24.37 15.14 2.47
CA GLY A 148 -24.80 15.87 3.63
C GLY A 148 -24.41 17.33 3.45
N GLY A 149 -25.35 18.11 2.93
CA GLY A 149 -25.44 19.54 3.21
C GLY A 149 -24.26 20.40 2.75
N CYS A 150 -24.30 20.81 1.47
CA CYS A 150 -24.04 22.22 1.19
C CYS A 150 -25.20 23.06 1.76
N ASP A 151 -25.34 23.10 3.08
CA ASP A 151 -25.95 24.26 3.73
C ASP A 151 -24.88 25.33 3.77
N ARG A 152 -24.71 26.00 2.61
CA ARG A 152 -24.30 27.40 2.64
C ARG A 152 -25.44 28.15 3.32
N THR A 153 -25.40 28.24 4.64
CA THR A 153 -26.09 29.30 5.35
C THR A 153 -25.57 30.61 4.79
N SER A 154 -26.42 31.23 3.97
CA SER A 154 -26.37 32.62 3.62
C SER A 154 -26.41 33.45 4.91
N SER A 155 -25.24 33.80 5.42
CA SER A 155 -25.02 34.90 6.37
C SER A 155 -23.62 35.44 6.14
N GLY A 156 -23.37 36.70 5.80
CA GLY A 156 -24.25 37.82 5.53
C GLY A 156 -23.39 38.87 4.82
N PHE A 157 -23.81 39.28 3.63
CA PHE A 157 -23.32 40.52 3.04
C PHE A 157 -24.22 41.63 3.59
N ARG A 158 -23.82 42.26 4.70
CA ARG A 158 -24.33 43.58 5.07
C ARG A 158 -23.31 44.59 4.59
N GLY A 159 -23.71 45.37 3.59
CA GLY A 159 -22.99 46.57 3.24
C GLY A 159 -23.03 47.58 4.38
N THR A 160 -21.92 48.30 4.51
CA THR A 160 -21.86 49.77 4.43
C THR A 160 -20.49 50.10 3.87
#